data_AF-A0A4U3JXS6-F1
#
_entry.id   AF-A0A4U3JXS6-F1
#
_cell.length_a   1.000
_cell.length_b   1.000
_cell.length_c   1.000
_cell.angle_alpha   90.00
_cell.angle_beta   90.00
_cell.angle_gamma   90.00
#
_symmetry.space_group_name_H-M   'P 1'
#
loop_
_entity.id
_entity.type
_entity.pdbx_description
1 polymer ?
#
loop_
_entity_poly.entity_id
_entity_poly.type
_entity_poly.pdbx_seq_one_letter_code
_entity_poly.pdbx_strand_id
1 'polypeptide(L)'
;MGQRETAKQIWDCLTSNGWTQQSVAGLLGNMQSESGIIADRWESDIVGNMNGGYGLVQWTPASKYINWAQSNGLVYQNVISQCNRLEWEVTNNEQFYNPDMSFFQFTQSTLTPEELADIFIKCYERPRNPNQPIRQVQARYWYNQFNNQDPSRVDAAIEAMIKWMKDHEGKVCYSMDNRYGPDAYDCSSSVYNSLKAGGFISADHIIGNTDTLFGDLESTEWTELPVVNGQINAQRGDIFIWGIRGHSTGQNFGHTGIFV
;
A
#
# COMPACT_ATOMS: atom_id res chain seq x y z
N MET A 1 4.18 5.86 16.63
CA MET A 1 3.80 5.76 15.21
C MET A 1 3.53 4.30 14.93
N GLY A 2 2.43 3.96 14.25
CA GLY A 2 2.17 2.57 13.88
C GLY A 2 3.09 2.12 12.74
N GLN A 3 3.11 0.82 12.50
CA GLN A 3 3.96 0.21 11.47
C GLN A 3 3.67 0.77 10.07
N ARG A 4 2.38 0.93 9.73
CA ARG A 4 1.94 1.44 8.42
C ARG A 4 2.34 2.90 8.21
N GLU A 5 2.22 3.77 9.22
CA GLU A 5 2.61 5.18 9.09
C GLU A 5 4.12 5.34 8.90
N THR A 6 4.92 4.53 9.62
CA THR A 6 6.37 4.50 9.43
C THR A 6 6.72 3.99 8.02
N ALA A 7 6.07 2.90 7.56
CA ALA A 7 6.26 2.36 6.22
C ALA A 7 5.89 3.38 5.12
N LYS A 8 4.83 4.17 5.32
CA LYS A 8 4.44 5.23 4.39
C LYS A 8 5.48 6.36 4.32
N GLN A 9 6.06 6.77 5.45
CA GLN A 9 7.13 7.77 5.44
C GLN A 9 8.38 7.30 4.69
N ILE A 10 8.74 6.03 4.85
CA ILE A 10 9.84 5.41 4.10
C ILE A 10 9.51 5.36 2.61
N TRP A 11 8.29 4.93 2.28
CA TRP A 11 7.78 4.89 0.92
C TRP A 11 7.89 6.25 0.23
N ASP A 12 7.34 7.28 0.85
CA ASP A 12 7.32 8.64 0.30
C ASP A 12 8.72 9.21 0.17
N CYS A 13 9.57 9.01 1.18
CA CYS A 13 10.94 9.51 1.15
C CYS A 13 11.73 8.89 -0.01
N LEU A 14 11.77 7.56 -0.12
CA LEU A 14 12.61 6.89 -1.11
C LEU A 14 12.04 6.99 -2.53
N THR A 15 10.72 6.95 -2.71
CA THR A 15 10.12 7.19 -4.04
C THR A 15 10.31 8.64 -4.48
N SER A 16 10.26 9.62 -3.58
CA SER A 16 10.59 11.02 -3.91
C SER A 16 12.06 11.22 -4.30
N ASN A 17 12.95 10.35 -3.81
CA ASN A 17 14.37 10.30 -4.22
C ASN A 17 14.59 9.49 -5.51
N GLY A 18 13.53 9.01 -6.16
CA GLY A 18 13.60 8.34 -7.46
C GLY A 18 13.82 6.83 -7.38
N TRP A 19 13.62 6.19 -6.22
CA TRP A 19 13.55 4.73 -6.17
C TRP A 19 12.25 4.25 -6.81
N THR A 20 12.29 3.11 -7.51
CA THR A 20 11.07 2.47 -8.00
C THR A 20 10.24 1.93 -6.83
N GLN A 21 8.92 1.92 -7.00
CA GLN A 21 7.98 1.41 -6.01
C GLN A 21 8.24 -0.07 -5.67
N GLN A 22 8.68 -0.87 -6.66
CA GLN A 22 9.04 -2.27 -6.47
C GLN A 22 10.24 -2.43 -5.54
N SER A 23 11.27 -1.59 -5.71
CA SER A 23 12.47 -1.61 -4.87
C SER A 23 12.19 -1.18 -3.45
N VAL A 24 11.37 -0.13 -3.28
CA VAL A 24 10.95 0.32 -1.95
C VAL A 24 10.08 -0.73 -1.27
N ALA A 25 9.19 -1.41 -2.00
CA ALA A 25 8.45 -2.54 -1.45
C ALA A 25 9.35 -3.70 -1.02
N GLY A 26 10.34 -4.08 -1.85
CA GLY A 26 11.33 -5.10 -1.53
C GLY A 26 12.12 -4.78 -0.24
N LEU A 27 12.49 -3.51 -0.08
CA LEU A 27 13.12 -2.99 1.13
C LEU A 27 12.19 -3.06 2.36
N LEU A 28 10.94 -2.62 2.23
CA LEU A 28 9.96 -2.64 3.33
C LEU A 28 9.69 -4.06 3.83
N GLY A 29 9.64 -5.05 2.91
CA GLY A 29 9.55 -6.46 3.29
C GLY A 29 10.71 -6.91 4.17
N ASN A 30 11.93 -6.42 3.92
CA ASN A 30 13.09 -6.70 4.76
C ASN A 30 13.02 -5.97 6.11
N MET A 31 12.74 -4.66 6.10
CA MET A 31 12.61 -3.87 7.33
C MET A 31 11.54 -4.42 8.28
N GLN A 32 10.46 -5.00 7.75
CA GLN A 32 9.44 -5.64 8.56
C GLN A 32 9.98 -6.84 9.34
N SER A 33 10.78 -7.70 8.72
CA SER A 33 11.44 -8.81 9.42
C SER A 33 12.57 -8.36 10.34
N GLU A 34 13.34 -7.33 9.98
CA GLU A 34 14.46 -6.84 10.80
C GLU A 34 14.00 -6.13 12.08
N SER A 35 13.06 -5.20 11.95
CA SER A 35 12.72 -4.27 13.04
C SER A 35 11.23 -4.20 13.35
N GLY A 36 10.38 -4.82 12.53
CA GLY A 36 8.96 -4.52 12.50
C GLY A 36 8.66 -3.16 11.89
N ILE A 37 9.58 -2.60 11.08
CA ILE A 37 9.53 -1.22 10.57
C ILE A 37 9.48 -0.21 11.72
N ILE A 38 10.36 -0.39 12.70
CA ILE A 38 10.49 0.49 13.87
C ILE A 38 11.87 1.16 13.79
N ALA A 39 11.87 2.48 13.60
CA ALA A 39 13.10 3.24 13.42
C ALA A 39 13.99 3.30 14.69
N ASP A 40 13.40 3.24 15.89
CA ASP A 40 14.14 3.22 17.16
C ASP A 40 14.20 1.81 17.77
N ARG A 41 14.48 0.80 16.93
CA ARG A 41 14.60 -0.60 17.37
C ARG A 41 16.04 -0.96 17.69
N TRP A 42 16.31 -1.30 18.95
CA TRP A 42 17.56 -1.93 19.37
C TRP A 42 17.44 -3.45 19.29
N GLU A 43 18.48 -4.11 18.79
CA GLU A 43 18.55 -5.57 18.80
C GLU A 43 18.33 -6.13 20.21
N SER A 44 17.47 -7.14 20.33
CA SER A 44 17.11 -7.76 21.61
C SER A 44 16.59 -6.78 22.67
N ASP A 45 16.14 -5.59 22.25
CA ASP A 45 15.66 -4.50 23.10
C ASP A 45 16.70 -4.01 24.13
N ILE A 46 17.99 -4.23 23.86
CA ILE A 46 19.11 -3.77 24.70
C ILE A 46 19.51 -2.35 24.26
N VAL A 47 18.80 -1.36 24.80
CA VAL A 47 19.02 0.06 24.51
C VAL A 47 20.46 0.47 24.82
N GLY A 48 21.13 1.11 23.84
CA GLY A 48 22.49 1.61 23.97
C GLY A 48 23.59 0.59 23.64
N ASN A 49 23.24 -0.64 23.24
CA ASN A 49 24.22 -1.62 22.78
C ASN A 49 24.77 -1.24 21.39
N MET A 50 25.82 -0.43 21.37
CA MET A 50 26.46 0.07 20.13
C MET A 50 27.11 -1.02 19.26
N ASN A 51 27.23 -2.25 19.78
CA ASN A 51 27.78 -3.39 19.06
C ASN A 51 26.71 -4.28 18.40
N GLY A 52 25.44 -4.15 18.82
CA GLY A 52 24.31 -4.87 18.22
C GLY A 52 23.71 -4.13 17.03
N GLY A 53 22.58 -4.64 16.53
CA GLY A 53 21.78 -4.01 15.48
C GLY A 53 20.95 -2.82 15.96
N TYR A 54 20.74 -1.84 15.07
CA TYR A 54 19.86 -0.71 15.34
C TYR A 54 19.05 -0.27 14.11
N GLY A 55 17.80 0.13 14.34
CA GLY A 55 16.96 0.84 13.38
C GLY A 55 16.29 -0.07 12.35
N LEU A 56 15.80 0.55 11.27
CA LEU A 56 14.91 -0.05 10.28
C LEU A 56 15.46 -1.34 9.65
N VAL A 57 16.74 -1.33 9.31
CA VAL A 57 17.49 -2.45 8.68
C VAL A 57 18.52 -3.07 9.63
N GLN A 58 18.39 -2.82 10.95
CA GLN A 58 19.30 -3.36 11.97
C GLN A 58 20.79 -3.17 11.63
N TRP A 59 21.21 -1.94 11.31
CA TRP A 59 22.63 -1.63 11.04
C TRP A 59 23.52 -2.19 12.14
N THR A 60 24.44 -3.08 11.76
CA THR A 60 25.27 -3.82 12.72
C THR A 60 26.76 -3.64 12.40
N PRO A 61 27.57 -3.18 13.37
CA PRO A 61 27.17 -2.62 14.67
C PRO A 61 26.43 -1.28 14.53
N ALA A 62 25.55 -0.96 15.48
CA ALA A 62 24.71 0.25 15.52
C ALA A 62 25.53 1.54 15.40
N SER A 63 26.75 1.54 15.90
CA SER A 63 27.71 2.65 15.77
C SER A 63 27.95 3.10 14.32
N LYS A 64 27.86 2.19 13.32
CA LYS A 64 28.02 2.55 11.90
C LYS A 64 27.01 3.60 11.45
N TYR A 65 25.75 3.42 11.84
CA TYR A 65 24.68 4.35 11.48
C TYR A 65 24.61 5.52 12.45
N ILE A 66 24.61 5.26 13.77
CA ILE A 66 24.39 6.31 14.77
C ILE A 66 25.50 7.37 14.71
N ASN A 67 26.76 6.97 14.56
CA ASN A 67 27.86 7.93 14.44
C ASN A 67 27.76 8.75 13.15
N TRP A 68 27.36 8.12 12.04
CA TRP A 68 27.13 8.82 10.77
C TRP A 68 25.98 9.82 10.87
N ALA A 69 24.87 9.46 11.51
CA ALA A 69 23.75 10.37 11.69
C ALA A 69 24.17 11.58 12.55
N GLN A 70 24.83 11.33 13.68
CA GLN A 70 25.30 12.39 14.57
C GLN A 70 26.33 13.31 13.90
N SER A 71 27.28 12.78 13.12
CA SER A 71 28.28 13.59 12.43
C SER A 71 27.68 14.46 11.32
N ASN A 72 26.53 14.07 10.77
CA ASN A 72 25.76 14.84 9.80
C ASN A 72 24.68 15.73 10.45
N GLY A 73 24.65 15.85 11.79
CA GLY A 73 23.68 16.68 12.49
C GLY A 73 22.24 16.16 12.44
N LEU A 74 22.07 14.85 12.21
CA LEU A 74 20.78 14.18 12.08
C LEU A 74 20.36 13.48 13.37
N VAL A 75 19.04 13.39 13.59
CA VAL A 75 18.46 12.63 14.72
C VAL A 75 18.36 11.16 14.32
N TYR A 76 19.16 10.29 14.94
CA TYR A 76 19.31 8.90 14.52
C TYR A 76 18.03 8.04 14.68
N GLN A 77 17.09 8.45 15.54
CA GLN A 77 15.79 7.80 15.68
C GLN A 77 14.81 8.14 14.55
N ASN A 78 15.09 9.19 13.77
CA ASN A 78 14.17 9.69 12.76
C ASN A 78 14.19 8.82 11.49
N VAL A 79 13.01 8.48 10.99
CA VAL A 79 12.80 7.69 9.76
C VAL A 79 13.53 8.31 8.57
N ILE A 80 13.40 9.63 8.36
CA ILE A 80 14.02 10.34 7.25
C ILE A 80 15.55 10.33 7.38
N SER A 81 16.10 10.37 8.59
CA SER A 81 17.55 10.24 8.79
C SER A 81 18.07 8.85 8.42
N GLN A 82 17.24 7.82 8.57
CA GLN A 82 17.54 6.45 8.15
C GLN A 82 17.38 6.25 6.64
N CYS A 83 16.40 6.90 6.00
CA CYS A 83 16.31 6.99 4.55
C CYS A 83 17.53 7.70 3.95
N ASN A 84 17.96 8.83 4.53
CA ASN A 84 19.17 9.53 4.12
C ASN A 84 20.43 8.65 4.23
N ARG A 85 20.48 7.75 5.22
CA ARG A 85 21.58 6.79 5.34
C ARG A 85 21.60 5.82 4.16
N LEU A 86 20.45 5.29 3.74
CA LEU A 86 20.36 4.39 2.59
C LEU A 86 20.79 5.10 1.30
N GLU A 87 20.36 6.35 1.07
CA GLU A 87 20.82 7.16 -0.08
C GLU A 87 22.34 7.38 -0.05
N TRP A 88 22.88 7.67 1.14
CA TRP A 88 24.32 7.80 1.31
C TRP A 88 25.04 6.49 0.97
N GLU A 89 24.50 5.34 1.37
CA GLU A 89 25.07 4.03 1.04
C GLU A 89 25.00 3.71 -0.45
N VAL A 90 23.90 4.06 -1.12
CA VAL A 90 23.75 3.96 -2.58
C VAL A 90 24.82 4.79 -3.29
N THR A 91 25.00 6.04 -2.88
CA THR A 91 25.94 6.99 -3.52
C THR A 91 27.40 6.70 -3.24
N ASN A 92 27.71 6.07 -2.10
CA ASN A 92 29.09 5.73 -1.69
C ASN A 92 29.44 4.27 -1.93
N ASN A 93 28.55 3.49 -2.54
CA ASN A 93 28.72 2.06 -2.80
C ASN A 93 29.07 1.27 -1.52
N GLU A 94 28.36 1.58 -0.45
CA GLU A 94 28.53 1.00 0.88
C GLU A 94 27.44 -0.04 1.16
N GLN A 95 27.73 -0.96 2.07
CA GLN A 95 26.85 -2.01 2.58
C GLN A 95 26.33 -3.05 1.56
N PHE A 96 25.90 -2.69 0.36
CA PHE A 96 25.33 -3.62 -0.64
C PHE A 96 26.43 -4.35 -1.44
N TYR A 97 26.35 -5.68 -1.52
CA TYR A 97 27.30 -6.51 -2.28
C TYR A 97 26.55 -7.52 -3.15
N ASN A 98 26.66 -7.35 -4.47
CA ASN A 98 26.16 -8.27 -5.48
C ASN A 98 27.07 -8.18 -6.72
N PRO A 99 27.47 -9.30 -7.33
CA PRO A 99 28.37 -9.28 -8.49
C PRO A 99 27.74 -8.70 -9.76
N ASP A 100 26.41 -8.77 -9.90
CA ASP A 100 25.69 -8.46 -11.15
C ASP A 100 24.82 -7.18 -11.05
N MET A 101 24.61 -6.65 -9.83
CA MET A 101 23.74 -5.50 -9.57
C MET A 101 24.38 -4.56 -8.54
N SER A 102 24.58 -3.29 -8.89
CA SER A 102 24.97 -2.26 -7.91
C SER A 102 23.79 -1.85 -7.04
N PHE A 103 24.04 -1.20 -5.90
CA PHE A 103 22.94 -0.70 -5.07
C PHE A 103 22.09 0.31 -5.82
N PHE A 104 22.70 1.19 -6.62
CA PHE A 104 21.97 2.11 -7.49
C PHE A 104 21.09 1.36 -8.51
N GLN A 105 21.59 0.30 -9.14
CA GLN A 105 20.77 -0.50 -10.05
C GLN A 105 19.60 -1.18 -9.32
N PHE A 106 19.80 -1.60 -8.07
CA PHE A 106 18.70 -2.07 -7.22
C PHE A 106 17.63 -0.97 -7.07
N THR A 107 17.99 0.27 -6.72
CA THR A 107 16.98 1.33 -6.50
C THR A 107 16.15 1.63 -7.75
N GLN A 108 16.71 1.39 -8.95
CA GLN A 108 16.08 1.64 -10.24
C GLN A 108 15.38 0.40 -10.84
N SER A 109 15.44 -0.76 -10.18
CA SER A 109 14.96 -2.02 -10.74
C SER A 109 13.43 -2.09 -10.83
N THR A 110 12.92 -2.75 -11.88
CA THR A 110 11.49 -3.04 -12.05
C THR A 110 11.18 -4.54 -11.93
N LEU A 111 12.11 -5.32 -11.38
CA LEU A 111 11.84 -6.69 -10.97
C LEU A 111 10.69 -6.71 -9.95
N THR A 112 10.11 -7.88 -9.72
CA THR A 112 9.00 -8.00 -8.77
C THR A 112 9.45 -7.64 -7.35
N PRO A 113 8.55 -7.10 -6.49
CA PRO A 113 8.84 -6.87 -5.08
C PRO A 113 9.43 -8.09 -4.37
N GLU A 114 8.99 -9.30 -4.73
CA GLU A 114 9.50 -10.57 -4.22
C GLU A 114 10.96 -10.80 -4.61
N GLU A 115 11.31 -10.64 -5.89
CA GLU A 115 12.68 -10.78 -6.36
C GLU A 115 13.59 -9.74 -5.69
N LEU A 116 13.11 -8.49 -5.55
CA LEU A 116 13.89 -7.42 -4.92
C LEU A 116 14.04 -7.64 -3.41
N ALA A 117 13.04 -8.18 -2.72
CA ALA A 117 13.18 -8.57 -1.32
C ALA A 117 14.23 -9.66 -1.13
N ASP A 118 14.25 -10.65 -2.03
CA ASP A 118 15.23 -11.75 -2.03
C ASP A 118 16.65 -11.26 -2.36
N ILE A 119 16.79 -10.33 -3.30
CA ILE A 119 18.07 -9.67 -3.59
C ILE A 119 18.53 -8.87 -2.37
N PHE A 120 17.66 -8.07 -1.76
CA PHE A 120 18.04 -7.22 -0.64
C PHE A 120 18.52 -8.02 0.58
N ILE A 121 17.83 -9.11 0.95
CA ILE A 121 18.29 -9.97 2.06
C ILE A 121 19.66 -10.60 1.75
N LYS A 122 19.90 -11.02 0.51
CA LYS A 122 21.15 -11.69 0.12
C LYS A 122 22.31 -10.74 -0.10
N CYS A 123 22.05 -9.49 -0.44
CA CYS A 123 23.07 -8.56 -0.91
C CYS A 123 23.32 -7.39 0.05
N TYR A 124 22.29 -6.93 0.77
CA TYR A 124 22.40 -5.84 1.75
C TYR A 124 22.46 -6.39 3.19
N GLU A 125 21.44 -7.15 3.60
CA GLU A 125 21.32 -7.65 4.99
C GLU A 125 22.37 -8.71 5.29
N ARG A 126 22.52 -9.69 4.40
CA ARG A 126 23.44 -10.84 4.51
C ARG A 126 23.39 -11.51 5.90
N PRO A 127 22.20 -11.88 6.41
CA PRO A 127 22.10 -12.54 7.70
C PRO A 127 22.71 -13.95 7.61
N ARG A 128 22.98 -14.54 8.78
CA ARG A 128 23.48 -15.93 8.86
C ARG A 128 22.58 -16.93 8.14
N ASN A 129 21.26 -16.70 8.15
CA ASN A 129 20.28 -17.49 7.40
C ASN A 129 19.58 -16.61 6.35
N PRO A 130 19.99 -16.65 5.07
CA PRO A 130 19.37 -15.85 4.01
C PRO A 130 18.08 -16.45 3.45
N ASN A 131 17.70 -17.69 3.80
CA ASN A 131 16.46 -18.28 3.30
C ASN A 131 15.27 -17.89 4.18
N GLN A 132 14.71 -16.70 3.94
CA GLN A 132 13.59 -16.14 4.70
C GLN A 132 12.44 -15.70 3.76
N PRO A 133 11.71 -16.64 3.14
CA PRO A 133 10.69 -16.38 2.11
C PRO A 133 9.54 -15.44 2.55
N ILE A 134 9.38 -15.22 3.85
CA ILE A 134 8.37 -14.32 4.40
C ILE A 134 8.57 -12.86 3.96
N ARG A 135 9.82 -12.45 3.68
CA ARG A 135 10.14 -11.08 3.27
C ARG A 135 9.61 -10.75 1.89
N GLN A 136 9.58 -11.73 1.00
CA GLN A 136 8.95 -11.63 -0.32
C GLN A 136 7.44 -11.41 -0.19
N VAL A 137 6.77 -12.16 0.68
CA VAL A 137 5.33 -12.00 0.96
C VAL A 137 5.04 -10.61 1.54
N GLN A 138 5.87 -10.16 2.47
CA GLN A 138 5.76 -8.82 3.07
C GLN A 138 6.02 -7.71 2.03
N ALA A 139 6.98 -7.88 1.14
CA ALA A 139 7.23 -6.93 0.06
C ALA A 139 6.02 -6.81 -0.88
N ARG A 140 5.43 -7.94 -1.28
CA ARG A 140 4.18 -7.91 -2.07
C ARG A 140 3.06 -7.19 -1.33
N TYR A 141 2.91 -7.44 -0.03
CA TYR A 141 1.93 -6.74 0.79
C TYR A 141 2.12 -5.22 0.73
N TRP A 142 3.33 -4.71 1.02
CA TRP A 142 3.59 -3.26 1.00
C TRP A 142 3.46 -2.64 -0.38
N TYR A 143 3.89 -3.36 -1.43
CA TYR A 143 3.66 -2.93 -2.80
C TYR A 143 2.17 -2.72 -3.06
N ASN A 144 1.32 -3.71 -2.75
CA ASN A 144 -0.12 -3.58 -2.95
C ASN A 144 -0.73 -2.46 -2.09
N GLN A 145 -0.24 -2.24 -0.88
CA GLN A 145 -0.74 -1.17 0.00
C GLN A 145 -0.46 0.23 -0.54
N PHE A 146 0.71 0.48 -1.13
CA PHE A 146 1.14 1.84 -1.48
C PHE A 146 1.22 2.12 -2.99
N ASN A 147 1.29 1.09 -3.83
CA ASN A 147 1.19 1.24 -5.29
C ASN A 147 -0.25 1.56 -5.74
N ASN A 148 -1.26 1.24 -4.93
CA ASN A 148 -2.67 1.57 -5.21
C ASN A 148 -3.00 3.08 -5.06
N GLN A 149 -2.01 3.92 -4.72
CA GLN A 149 -2.17 5.35 -4.43
C GLN A 149 -1.52 6.26 -5.48
N ASP A 150 -1.14 5.73 -6.65
CA ASP A 150 -0.77 6.55 -7.83
C ASP A 150 -2.03 7.19 -8.43
N PRO A 151 -2.15 8.53 -8.47
CA PRO A 151 -3.33 9.22 -9.00
C PRO A 151 -3.71 8.77 -10.42
N SER A 152 -2.72 8.45 -11.27
CA SER A 152 -2.98 7.98 -12.63
C SER A 152 -3.61 6.58 -12.68
N ARG A 153 -3.33 5.74 -11.68
CA ARG A 153 -3.95 4.42 -11.52
C ARG A 153 -5.29 4.48 -10.81
N VAL A 154 -5.49 5.42 -9.89
CA VAL A 154 -6.81 5.69 -9.31
C VAL A 154 -7.75 6.17 -10.41
N ASP A 155 -7.32 7.09 -11.28
CA ASP A 155 -8.10 7.50 -12.45
C ASP A 155 -8.40 6.32 -13.38
N ALA A 156 -7.41 5.48 -13.69
CA ALA A 156 -7.63 4.29 -14.51
C ALA A 156 -8.59 3.27 -13.85
N ALA A 157 -8.54 3.12 -12.53
CA ALA A 157 -9.45 2.27 -11.75
C ALA A 157 -10.88 2.84 -11.72
N ILE A 158 -11.03 4.15 -11.54
CA ILE A 158 -12.29 4.87 -11.66
C ILE A 158 -12.86 4.68 -13.07
N GLU A 159 -12.05 4.86 -14.11
CA GLU A 159 -12.47 4.68 -15.49
C GLU A 159 -12.83 3.22 -15.79
N ALA A 160 -12.13 2.23 -15.24
CA ALA A 160 -12.49 0.82 -15.38
C ALA A 160 -13.83 0.49 -14.69
N MET A 161 -14.06 1.04 -13.50
CA MET A 161 -15.33 0.94 -12.76
C MET A 161 -16.48 1.57 -13.55
N ILE A 162 -16.33 2.80 -14.03
CA ILE A 162 -17.34 3.49 -14.85
C ILE A 162 -17.55 2.76 -16.18
N LYS A 163 -16.48 2.29 -16.83
CA LYS A 163 -16.56 1.53 -18.08
C LYS A 163 -17.37 0.26 -17.88
N TRP A 164 -17.20 -0.47 -16.77
CA TRP A 164 -18.01 -1.65 -16.49
C TRP A 164 -19.51 -1.30 -16.48
N MET A 165 -19.90 -0.21 -15.79
CA MET A 165 -21.31 0.24 -15.79
C MET A 165 -21.79 0.58 -17.20
N LYS A 166 -20.96 1.30 -17.98
CA LYS A 166 -21.29 1.68 -19.37
C LYS A 166 -21.38 0.50 -20.33
N ASP A 167 -20.54 -0.52 -20.15
CA ASP A 167 -20.57 -1.71 -21.00
C ASP A 167 -21.87 -2.52 -20.83
N HIS A 168 -22.53 -2.41 -19.67
CA HIS A 168 -23.79 -3.10 -19.36
C HIS A 168 -25.04 -2.22 -19.62
N GLU A 169 -24.87 -0.92 -19.86
CA GLU A 169 -25.96 0.00 -20.18
C GLU A 169 -26.75 -0.48 -21.42
N GLY A 170 -28.05 -0.71 -21.24
CA GLY A 170 -28.94 -1.20 -22.30
C GLY A 170 -28.77 -2.68 -22.69
N LYS A 171 -27.91 -3.45 -22.00
CA LYS A 171 -27.63 -4.87 -22.29
C LYS A 171 -28.08 -5.84 -21.20
N VAL A 172 -28.42 -5.33 -20.01
CA VAL A 172 -28.86 -6.11 -18.86
C VAL A 172 -30.18 -5.61 -18.31
N CYS A 173 -30.85 -6.45 -17.52
CA CYS A 173 -32.08 -6.11 -16.83
C CYS A 173 -31.83 -5.76 -15.35
N TYR A 174 -32.72 -4.94 -14.78
CA TYR A 174 -32.73 -4.74 -13.33
C TYR A 174 -33.45 -5.91 -12.63
N SER A 175 -32.82 -6.53 -11.63
CA SER A 175 -33.45 -7.58 -10.82
C SER A 175 -32.84 -7.67 -9.42
N MET A 176 -33.69 -7.61 -8.39
CA MET A 176 -33.31 -7.88 -6.99
C MET A 176 -33.18 -9.39 -6.70
N ASP A 177 -33.85 -10.24 -7.47
CA ASP A 177 -33.82 -11.69 -7.30
C ASP A 177 -32.63 -12.32 -8.04
N ASN A 178 -32.41 -11.91 -9.29
CA ASN A 178 -31.33 -12.39 -10.16
C ASN A 178 -30.23 -11.33 -10.30
N ARG A 179 -29.63 -10.96 -9.16
CA ARG A 179 -28.76 -9.77 -9.05
C ARG A 179 -27.27 -10.00 -9.31
N TYR A 180 -26.83 -11.24 -9.58
CA TYR A 180 -25.41 -11.60 -9.64
C TYR A 180 -24.87 -11.80 -11.06
N GLY A 181 -25.62 -11.35 -12.08
CA GLY A 181 -25.25 -11.50 -13.49
C GLY A 181 -25.53 -12.89 -14.07
N PRO A 182 -25.20 -13.11 -15.36
CA PRO A 182 -24.65 -12.09 -16.27
C PRO A 182 -25.71 -11.16 -16.86
N ASP A 183 -26.97 -11.57 -16.90
CA ASP A 183 -28.03 -10.88 -17.65
C ASP A 183 -28.83 -9.87 -16.80
N ALA A 184 -28.67 -9.90 -15.48
CA ALA A 184 -29.37 -9.00 -14.58
C ALA A 184 -28.58 -8.66 -13.30
N TYR A 185 -28.82 -7.44 -12.80
CA TYR A 185 -28.19 -6.88 -11.60
C TYR A 185 -29.18 -5.96 -10.88
N ASP A 186 -28.95 -5.66 -9.60
CA ASP A 186 -29.59 -4.54 -8.93
C ASP A 186 -28.62 -3.37 -8.72
N CYS A 187 -29.08 -2.29 -8.10
CA CYS A 187 -28.27 -1.10 -7.89
C CYS A 187 -26.96 -1.38 -7.14
N SER A 188 -27.01 -2.13 -6.04
CA SER A 188 -25.82 -2.38 -5.22
C SER A 188 -24.94 -3.48 -5.81
N SER A 189 -25.52 -4.53 -6.39
CA SER A 189 -24.72 -5.57 -7.06
C SER A 189 -24.01 -5.03 -8.29
N SER A 190 -24.61 -4.06 -9.00
CA SER A 190 -23.93 -3.34 -10.08
C SER A 190 -22.71 -2.57 -9.56
N VAL A 191 -22.86 -1.81 -8.47
CA VAL A 191 -21.74 -1.07 -7.84
C VAL A 191 -20.65 -2.01 -7.31
N TYR A 192 -21.01 -3.14 -6.68
CA TYR A 192 -20.01 -4.13 -6.25
C TYR A 192 -19.24 -4.73 -7.43
N ASN A 193 -19.91 -5.10 -8.53
CA ASN A 193 -19.22 -5.64 -9.70
C ASN A 193 -18.35 -4.58 -10.39
N SER A 194 -18.78 -3.33 -10.45
CA SER A 194 -17.94 -2.25 -10.98
C SER A 194 -16.74 -1.96 -10.08
N LEU A 195 -16.89 -2.02 -8.76
CA LEU A 195 -15.78 -1.88 -7.80
C LEU A 195 -14.75 -3.01 -7.97
N LYS A 196 -15.21 -4.25 -8.22
CA LYS A 196 -14.33 -5.37 -8.59
C LYS A 196 -13.61 -5.12 -9.91
N ALA A 197 -14.30 -4.60 -10.92
CA ALA A 197 -13.72 -4.28 -12.21
C ALA A 197 -12.67 -3.16 -12.12
N GLY A 198 -12.88 -2.17 -11.25
CA GLY A 198 -11.90 -1.13 -10.92
C GLY A 198 -10.78 -1.61 -9.99
N GLY A 199 -10.89 -2.79 -9.38
CA GLY A 199 -9.90 -3.31 -8.44
C GLY A 199 -9.94 -2.67 -7.05
N PHE A 200 -11.00 -1.90 -6.73
CA PHE A 200 -11.19 -1.28 -5.41
C PHE A 200 -11.51 -2.30 -4.32
N ILE A 201 -12.08 -3.44 -4.70
CA ILE A 201 -12.30 -4.60 -3.84
C ILE A 201 -11.86 -5.88 -4.58
N SER A 202 -11.53 -6.92 -3.83
CA SER A 202 -11.09 -8.20 -4.41
C SER A 202 -12.16 -8.80 -5.34
N ALA A 203 -11.74 -9.47 -6.41
CA ALA A 203 -12.63 -10.22 -7.30
C ALA A 203 -13.44 -11.29 -6.55
N ASP A 204 -12.87 -11.85 -5.47
CA ASP A 204 -13.50 -12.85 -4.60
C ASP A 204 -14.39 -12.22 -3.49
N HIS A 205 -14.46 -10.89 -3.39
CA HIS A 205 -15.28 -10.21 -2.38
C HIS A 205 -16.75 -10.61 -2.51
N ILE A 206 -17.41 -10.93 -1.40
CA ILE A 206 -18.81 -11.35 -1.43
C ILE A 206 -19.68 -10.14 -1.78
N ILE A 207 -20.55 -10.27 -2.78
CA ILE A 207 -21.44 -9.19 -3.20
C ILE A 207 -22.54 -9.01 -2.15
N GLY A 208 -22.48 -7.90 -1.43
CA GLY A 208 -23.46 -7.51 -0.43
C GLY A 208 -24.68 -6.78 -1.02
N ASN A 209 -25.35 -5.98 -0.19
CA ASN A 209 -26.48 -5.12 -0.56
C ASN A 209 -26.18 -3.64 -0.26
N THR A 210 -27.14 -2.75 -0.49
CA THR A 210 -26.96 -1.31 -0.26
C THR A 210 -26.58 -0.96 1.19
N ASP A 211 -27.04 -1.75 2.17
CA ASP A 211 -26.76 -1.53 3.59
C ASP A 211 -25.34 -1.96 3.97
N THR A 212 -24.88 -3.10 3.45
CA THR A 212 -23.50 -3.57 3.68
C THR A 212 -22.49 -2.72 2.93
N LEU A 213 -22.88 -2.10 1.81
CA LEU A 213 -21.99 -1.27 0.99
C LEU A 213 -21.36 -0.12 1.78
N PHE A 214 -22.09 0.48 2.73
CA PHE A 214 -21.52 1.49 3.64
C PHE A 214 -20.27 0.96 4.37
N GLY A 215 -20.40 -0.18 5.04
CA GLY A 215 -19.32 -0.77 5.83
C GLY A 215 -18.20 -1.31 4.95
N ASP A 216 -18.53 -1.89 3.79
CA ASP A 216 -17.52 -2.42 2.88
C ASP A 216 -16.65 -1.31 2.29
N LEU A 217 -17.24 -0.18 1.86
CA LEU A 217 -16.47 0.98 1.39
C LEU A 217 -15.58 1.53 2.51
N GLU A 218 -16.10 1.72 3.72
CA GLU A 218 -15.32 2.21 4.86
C GLU A 218 -14.24 1.24 5.34
N SER A 219 -14.41 -0.06 5.12
CA SER A 219 -13.38 -1.06 5.42
C SER A 219 -12.20 -1.01 4.44
N THR A 220 -12.38 -0.28 3.34
CA THR A 220 -11.34 0.04 2.36
C THR A 220 -10.85 1.49 2.57
N GLU A 221 -10.35 2.15 1.52
CA GLU A 221 -9.80 3.51 1.62
C GLU A 221 -10.80 4.61 1.22
N TRP A 222 -12.08 4.24 1.02
CA TRP A 222 -13.14 5.20 0.73
C TRP A 222 -13.55 5.95 2.00
N THR A 223 -13.81 7.25 1.85
CA THR A 223 -14.27 8.12 2.95
C THR A 223 -15.51 8.87 2.53
N GLU A 224 -16.43 9.10 3.47
CA GLU A 224 -17.61 9.91 3.22
C GLU A 224 -17.21 11.37 2.99
N LEU A 225 -17.72 11.97 1.91
CA LEU A 225 -17.49 13.37 1.62
C LEU A 225 -18.29 14.26 2.58
N PRO A 226 -17.66 15.28 3.20
CA PRO A 226 -18.36 16.16 4.11
C PRO A 226 -19.33 17.08 3.37
N VAL A 227 -20.45 17.40 4.03
CA VAL A 227 -21.33 18.48 3.59
C VAL A 227 -20.72 19.82 3.97
N VAL A 228 -20.36 20.63 2.97
CA VAL A 228 -19.81 21.98 3.15
C VAL A 228 -20.81 22.97 2.58
N ASN A 229 -21.34 23.87 3.43
CA ASN A 229 -22.35 24.87 3.05
C ASN A 229 -23.62 24.27 2.40
N GLY A 230 -24.05 23.10 2.88
CA GLY A 230 -25.22 22.40 2.35
C GLY A 230 -24.99 21.70 1.00
N GLN A 231 -23.74 21.64 0.53
CA GLN A 231 -23.35 20.97 -0.71
C GLN A 231 -22.36 19.84 -0.44
N ILE A 232 -22.46 18.77 -1.23
CA ILE A 232 -21.46 17.71 -1.29
C ILE A 232 -20.71 17.91 -2.60
N ASN A 233 -19.39 18.10 -2.50
CA ASN A 233 -18.54 18.29 -3.69
C ASN A 233 -18.17 16.94 -4.30
N ALA A 234 -19.17 16.22 -4.81
CA ALA A 234 -18.98 14.94 -5.47
C ALA A 234 -18.27 15.13 -6.82
N GLN A 235 -17.38 14.20 -7.14
CA GLN A 235 -16.60 14.12 -8.35
C GLN A 235 -16.96 12.86 -9.14
N ARG A 236 -16.54 12.81 -10.40
CA ARG A 236 -16.62 11.62 -11.21
C ARG A 236 -15.91 10.46 -10.50
N GLY A 237 -16.57 9.31 -10.45
CA GLY A 237 -16.09 8.12 -9.74
C GLY A 237 -16.63 7.99 -8.32
N ASP A 238 -17.12 9.07 -7.71
CA ASP A 238 -17.70 8.96 -6.37
C ASP A 238 -18.96 8.09 -6.37
N ILE A 239 -19.17 7.39 -5.25
CA ILE A 239 -20.35 6.55 -5.05
C ILE A 239 -21.33 7.30 -4.15
N PHE A 240 -22.57 7.41 -4.61
CA PHE A 240 -23.66 7.81 -3.71
C PHE A 240 -24.34 6.57 -3.14
N ILE A 241 -24.72 6.64 -1.87
CA ILE A 241 -25.64 5.71 -1.25
C ILE A 241 -26.80 6.52 -0.70
N TRP A 242 -27.94 6.46 -1.39
CA TRP A 242 -29.19 7.03 -0.93
C TRP A 242 -29.93 5.97 -0.10
N GLY A 243 -29.65 5.96 1.21
CA GLY A 243 -30.30 5.07 2.15
C GLY A 243 -29.94 5.38 3.60
N ILE A 244 -30.66 4.79 4.54
CA ILE A 244 -30.36 4.89 5.98
C ILE A 244 -29.61 3.63 6.38
N ARG A 245 -28.43 3.79 6.99
CA ARG A 245 -27.63 2.67 7.51
C ARG A 245 -28.44 1.81 8.48
N GLY A 246 -28.37 0.49 8.33
CA GLY A 246 -29.18 -0.49 9.06
C GLY A 246 -30.61 -0.67 8.53
N HIS A 247 -31.03 0.14 7.55
CA HIS A 247 -32.41 0.22 7.07
C HIS A 247 -32.50 0.33 5.53
N SER A 248 -31.42 0.05 4.82
CA SER A 248 -31.35 0.16 3.35
C SER A 248 -31.65 -1.15 2.61
N THR A 249 -32.28 -2.13 3.28
CA THR A 249 -32.65 -3.44 2.69
C THR A 249 -34.13 -3.50 2.28
N GLY A 250 -34.45 -4.33 1.27
CA GLY A 250 -35.83 -4.57 0.81
C GLY A 250 -36.33 -3.59 -0.26
N GLN A 251 -37.62 -3.69 -0.60
CA GLN A 251 -38.23 -3.05 -1.79
C GLN A 251 -38.26 -1.52 -1.79
N ASN A 252 -37.84 -0.80 -0.73
CA ASN A 252 -38.25 0.62 -0.61
C ASN A 252 -37.35 1.68 0.03
N PHE A 253 -36.06 1.51 0.37
CA PHE A 253 -35.32 2.66 0.97
C PHE A 253 -33.82 2.85 0.66
N GLY A 254 -33.18 1.95 -0.10
CA GLY A 254 -31.76 2.06 -0.45
C GLY A 254 -31.52 2.08 -1.96
N HIS A 255 -30.85 3.11 -2.49
CA HIS A 255 -30.35 3.15 -3.86
C HIS A 255 -28.89 3.58 -3.87
N THR A 256 -28.14 3.12 -4.86
CA THR A 256 -26.72 3.47 -4.99
C THR A 256 -26.33 3.53 -6.45
N GLY A 257 -25.28 4.29 -6.74
CA GLY A 257 -24.75 4.48 -8.07
C GLY A 257 -23.46 5.29 -8.04
N ILE A 258 -22.95 5.61 -9.23
CA ILE A 258 -21.65 6.24 -9.43
C ILE A 258 -21.86 7.55 -10.16
N PHE A 259 -21.24 8.63 -9.68
CA PHE A 259 -21.18 9.90 -10.38
C PHE A 259 -20.28 9.77 -11.62
N VAL A 260 -20.77 10.21 -12.78
CA VAL A 260 -20.05 10.17 -14.06
C VAL A 260 -19.87 11.56 -14.64
#